data_AF-N4UVL1-F1
#
_entry.id   AF-N4UVL1-F1
#
_cell.length_a   1.000
_cell.length_b   1.000
_cell.length_c   1.000
_cell.angle_alpha   90.00
_cell.angle_beta   90.00
_cell.angle_gamma   90.00
#
_symmetry.space_group_name_H-M   'P 1'
#
loop_
_entity.id
_entity.type
_entity.pdbx_description
1 polymer ?
#
loop_
_entity_poly.entity_id
_entity_poly.type
_entity_poly.pdbx_seq_one_letter_code
_entity_poly.pdbx_strand_id
1 'polypeptide(L)'
;MNPMVTQPPETPAPVVTAISPAKGKNSRLLITPRSSIQLRRALQAVPGVISEDPAVRLLFRKIGSQLDSHNFEIERQRREITIMQLEKEEYLPKKRKKVIYNRNTEFAKVPAILKAREQMRKVLQPQRTSYRIKKLKLEDLYTQFHLNIH
;
A
#
# COMPACT_ATOMS: atom_id res chain seq x y z
N MET A 1 60.72 -27.89 13.46
CA MET A 1 59.43 -28.59 13.58
C MET A 1 58.34 -27.64 13.10
N ASN A 2 57.88 -27.78 11.85
CA ASN A 2 56.82 -26.93 11.31
C ASN A 2 55.48 -27.66 11.44
N PRO A 3 54.42 -27.06 12.01
CA PRO A 3 53.09 -27.61 11.88
C PRO A 3 52.51 -27.27 10.50
N MET A 4 51.98 -28.32 9.88
CA MET A 4 51.32 -28.37 8.59
C MET A 4 50.05 -27.50 8.61
N VAL A 5 49.99 -26.46 7.78
CA VAL A 5 48.78 -25.67 7.55
C VAL A 5 47.98 -26.38 6.47
N THR A 6 46.93 -27.09 6.87
CA THR A 6 45.95 -27.70 5.97
C THR A 6 45.09 -26.59 5.37
N GLN A 7 45.31 -26.25 4.10
CA GLN A 7 44.37 -25.43 3.33
C GLN A 7 43.11 -26.25 3.02
N PRO A 8 41.91 -25.69 3.18
CA PRO A 8 40.67 -26.34 2.73
C PRO A 8 40.58 -26.29 1.19
N PRO A 9 39.92 -27.28 0.54
CA PRO A 9 39.82 -27.32 -0.91
C PRO A 9 38.98 -26.16 -1.43
N GLU A 10 39.52 -25.42 -2.40
CA GLU A 10 38.80 -24.37 -3.11
C GLU A 10 37.68 -25.00 -3.95
N THR A 11 36.44 -24.76 -3.55
CA THR A 11 35.26 -25.00 -4.38
C THR A 11 35.32 -24.06 -5.59
N PRO A 12 35.36 -24.56 -6.84
CA PRO A 12 35.34 -23.67 -8.00
C PRO A 12 33.99 -22.95 -8.05
N ALA A 13 34.02 -21.62 -7.93
CA ALA A 13 32.87 -20.75 -8.11
C ALA A 13 32.26 -20.98 -9.51
N PRO A 14 30.92 -20.89 -9.67
CA PRO A 14 30.29 -21.06 -10.96
C PRO A 14 30.79 -19.94 -11.89
N VAL A 15 31.38 -20.35 -13.01
CA VAL A 15 31.77 -19.45 -14.11
C VAL A 15 30.50 -18.76 -14.60
N VAL A 16 30.28 -17.53 -14.17
CA VAL A 16 29.27 -16.65 -14.75
C VAL A 16 29.81 -16.19 -16.09
N THR A 17 29.55 -16.99 -17.13
CA THR A 17 29.80 -16.58 -18.50
C THR A 17 28.90 -15.38 -18.80
N ALA A 18 29.47 -14.19 -18.79
CA ALA A 18 28.81 -12.97 -19.20
C ALA A 18 28.43 -13.08 -20.69
N ILE A 19 27.17 -13.40 -20.97
CA ILE A 19 26.65 -13.41 -22.34
C ILE A 19 26.48 -11.96 -22.77
N SER A 20 27.41 -11.45 -23.59
CA SER A 20 27.22 -10.18 -24.28
C SER A 20 26.00 -10.28 -25.19
N PRO A 21 25.12 -9.27 -25.26
CA PRO A 21 23.95 -9.34 -26.12
C PRO A 21 24.40 -9.19 -27.58
N ALA A 22 24.43 -10.32 -28.30
CA ALA A 22 24.62 -10.30 -29.74
C ALA A 22 23.52 -9.44 -30.38
N LYS A 23 23.95 -8.43 -31.14
CA LYS A 23 23.11 -7.53 -31.94
C LYS A 23 22.47 -8.32 -33.09
N GLY A 24 21.43 -9.08 -32.78
CA GLY A 24 20.66 -9.89 -33.73
C GLY A 24 19.25 -9.34 -33.87
N LYS A 25 18.88 -8.92 -35.08
CA LYS A 25 17.53 -8.50 -35.48
C LYS A 25 16.58 -9.70 -35.48
N ASN A 26 16.31 -10.32 -34.33
CA ASN A 26 15.33 -11.42 -34.13
C ASN A 26 14.83 -11.52 -32.67
N SER A 27 15.20 -10.61 -31.77
CA SER A 27 14.93 -10.70 -30.33
C SER A 27 13.45 -10.65 -29.92
N ARG A 28 12.54 -10.41 -30.86
CA ARG A 28 11.08 -10.37 -30.62
C ARG A 28 10.34 -11.66 -30.98
N LEU A 29 10.98 -12.63 -31.65
CA LEU A 29 10.27 -13.79 -32.19
C LEU A 29 10.05 -14.94 -31.19
N LEU A 30 10.70 -14.93 -30.02
CA LEU A 30 10.58 -16.00 -29.02
C LEU A 30 10.38 -15.42 -27.60
N ILE A 31 9.24 -14.78 -27.36
CA ILE A 31 8.85 -14.40 -26.01
C ILE A 31 8.39 -15.65 -25.26
N THR A 32 9.13 -16.06 -24.23
CA THR A 32 8.73 -17.16 -23.36
C THR A 32 7.48 -16.76 -22.58
N PRO A 33 6.38 -17.52 -22.67
CA PRO A 33 5.16 -17.23 -21.93
C PRO A 33 5.42 -17.39 -20.44
N ARG A 34 5.03 -16.38 -19.65
CA ARG A 34 5.19 -16.38 -18.19
C ARG A 34 3.98 -16.91 -17.43
N SER A 35 2.85 -17.11 -18.08
CA SER A 35 1.61 -17.60 -17.45
C SER A 35 0.82 -18.50 -18.39
N SER A 36 -0.10 -19.30 -17.85
CA SER A 36 -0.98 -20.13 -18.67
C SER A 36 -1.84 -19.34 -19.65
N ILE A 37 -2.18 -18.08 -19.31
CA ILE A 37 -2.95 -17.18 -20.18
C ILE A 37 -2.10 -16.75 -21.38
N GLN A 38 -0.85 -16.36 -21.14
CA GLN A 38 0.08 -16.00 -22.22
C GLN A 38 0.40 -17.20 -23.09
N LEU A 39 0.58 -18.38 -22.49
CA LEU A 39 0.79 -19.63 -23.23
C LEU A 39 -0.41 -19.95 -24.13
N ARG A 40 -1.64 -19.87 -23.61
CA ARG A 40 -2.86 -20.09 -24.42
C ARG A 40 -2.99 -19.10 -25.57
N ARG A 41 -2.69 -17.82 -25.35
CA ARG A 41 -2.69 -16.80 -26.41
C ARG A 41 -1.63 -17.08 -27.47
N ALA A 42 -0.44 -17.54 -27.07
CA ALA A 42 0.61 -17.92 -28.01
C ALA A 42 0.20 -19.13 -28.85
N LEU A 43 -0.50 -20.11 -28.26
CA LEU A 43 -0.98 -21.29 -28.98
C LEU A 43 -2.11 -20.98 -29.96
N GLN A 44 -2.93 -19.97 -29.71
CA GLN A 44 -3.94 -19.51 -30.66
C GLN A 44 -3.34 -18.98 -31.98
N ALA A 45 -2.08 -18.54 -31.96
CA ALA A 45 -1.36 -18.09 -33.16
C ALA A 45 -0.73 -19.26 -33.95
N VAL A 46 -0.75 -20.48 -33.42
CA VAL A 46 -0.19 -21.67 -34.08
C VAL A 46 -1.25 -22.29 -35.00
N PRO A 47 -0.91 -22.71 -36.22
CA PRO A 47 -1.85 -23.37 -37.13
C PRO A 47 -2.56 -24.58 -36.49
N GLY A 48 -3.86 -24.71 -36.74
CA GLY A 48 -4.76 -25.68 -36.10
C GLY A 48 -4.31 -27.14 -36.15
N VAL A 49 -3.53 -27.51 -37.18
CA VAL A 49 -3.01 -28.87 -37.40
C VAL A 49 -2.18 -29.39 -36.21
N ILE A 50 -1.48 -28.52 -35.48
CA ILE A 50 -0.69 -28.88 -34.28
C ILE A 50 -1.53 -28.71 -33.00
N SER A 51 -2.50 -27.79 -33.01
CA SER A 51 -3.39 -27.50 -31.87
C SER A 51 -4.52 -28.53 -31.69
N GLU A 52 -4.78 -29.34 -32.71
CA GLU A 52 -5.81 -30.38 -32.73
C GLU A 52 -5.35 -31.71 -32.12
N ASP A 53 -4.04 -31.95 -32.05
CA ASP A 53 -3.49 -33.15 -31.39
C ASP A 53 -3.81 -33.13 -29.86
N PRO A 54 -4.54 -34.13 -29.35
CA PRO A 54 -4.85 -34.26 -27.92
C PRO A 54 -3.60 -34.30 -27.02
N ALA A 55 -2.50 -34.92 -27.48
CA ALA A 55 -1.28 -35.07 -26.70
C ALA A 55 -0.58 -33.71 -26.51
N VAL A 56 -0.48 -32.93 -27.59
CA VAL A 56 0.07 -31.57 -27.58
C VAL A 56 -0.76 -30.64 -26.69
N ARG A 57 -2.09 -30.75 -26.78
CA ARG A 57 -3.00 -29.97 -25.91
C ARG A 57 -2.82 -30.31 -24.44
N LEU A 58 -2.66 -31.59 -24.10
CA LEU A 58 -2.43 -32.03 -22.73
C LEU A 58 -1.08 -31.53 -22.20
N LEU A 59 -0.03 -31.60 -23.03
CA LEU A 59 1.30 -31.08 -22.70
C LEU A 59 1.23 -29.59 -22.35
N PHE A 60 0.62 -28.77 -23.21
CA PHE A 60 0.52 -27.34 -22.95
C PHE A 60 -0.38 -26.98 -21.76
N ARG A 61 -1.42 -27.78 -21.49
CA ARG A 61 -2.19 -27.64 -20.24
C ARG A 61 -1.30 -27.90 -19.02
N LYS A 62 -0.51 -28.98 -19.04
CA LYS A 62 0.40 -29.32 -17.93
C LYS A 62 1.46 -28.24 -17.71
N ILE A 63 2.05 -27.72 -18.79
CA ILE A 63 3.01 -26.62 -18.75
C ILE A 63 2.35 -25.36 -18.18
N GLY A 64 1.15 -25.02 -18.65
CA GLY A 64 0.39 -23.87 -18.13
C GLY A 64 0.10 -23.97 -16.64
N SER A 65 -0.36 -25.13 -16.16
CA SER A 65 -0.61 -25.35 -14.73
C SER A 65 0.67 -25.23 -13.90
N GLN A 66 1.79 -25.76 -14.39
CA GLN A 66 3.08 -25.64 -13.69
C GLN A 66 3.58 -24.20 -13.62
N LEU A 67 3.43 -23.43 -14.70
CA LEU A 67 3.77 -22.00 -14.71
C LEU A 67 2.96 -21.22 -13.68
N ASP A 68 1.65 -21.48 -13.60
CA ASP A 68 0.77 -20.79 -12.66
C ASP A 68 1.09 -21.16 -11.21
N SER A 69 1.35 -22.45 -10.91
CA SER A 69 1.80 -22.90 -9.59
C SER A 69 3.12 -22.25 -9.17
N HIS A 70 4.11 -22.20 -10.07
CA HIS A 70 5.39 -21.57 -9.79
C HIS A 70 5.26 -20.06 -9.56
N ASN A 71 4.44 -19.38 -10.36
CA ASN A 71 4.15 -17.96 -10.15
C ASN A 71 3.48 -17.70 -8.81
N PHE A 72 2.54 -18.56 -8.39
CA PHE A 72 1.91 -18.46 -7.09
C PHE A 72 2.94 -18.58 -5.96
N GLU A 73 3.87 -19.52 -6.08
CA GLU A 73 4.94 -19.70 -5.09
C GLU A 73 5.91 -18.52 -5.03
N ILE A 74 6.29 -17.96 -6.19
CA ILE A 74 7.08 -16.73 -6.25
C ILE A 74 6.35 -15.58 -5.55
N GLU A 75 5.07 -15.37 -5.84
CA GLU A 75 4.30 -14.28 -5.23
C GLU A 75 4.10 -14.49 -3.72
N ARG A 76 3.94 -15.73 -3.28
CA ARG A 76 3.93 -16.09 -1.86
C ARG A 76 5.24 -15.68 -1.18
N GLN A 77 6.38 -16.07 -1.76
CA GLN A 77 7.71 -15.73 -1.24
C GLN A 77 7.94 -14.21 -1.23
N ARG A 78 7.54 -13.50 -2.30
CA ARG A 78 7.63 -12.02 -2.37
C ARG A 78 6.84 -11.34 -1.27
N ARG A 79 5.63 -11.83 -0.99
CA ARG A 79 4.81 -11.31 0.11
C ARG A 79 5.48 -11.54 1.45
N GLU A 80 6.04 -12.73 1.66
CA GLU A 80 6.76 -13.07 2.89
C GLU A 80 7.98 -12.16 3.10
N ILE A 81 8.78 -11.95 2.06
CA ILE A 81 9.92 -11.01 2.07
C ILE A 81 9.44 -9.60 2.43
N THR A 82 8.32 -9.15 1.85
CA THR A 82 7.78 -7.81 2.12
C THR A 82 7.36 -7.66 3.59
N ILE A 83 6.72 -8.67 4.16
CA ILE A 83 6.33 -8.68 5.58
C ILE A 83 7.58 -8.65 6.46
N MET A 84 8.56 -9.52 6.20
CA MET A 84 9.83 -9.54 6.97
C MET A 84 10.58 -8.21 6.88
N GLN A 85 10.55 -7.54 5.73
CA GLN A 85 11.16 -6.22 5.56
C GLN A 85 10.48 -5.15 6.43
N LEU A 86 9.14 -5.16 6.47
CA LEU A 86 8.38 -4.24 7.33
C LEU A 86 8.66 -4.49 8.81
N GLU A 87 8.64 -5.75 9.25
CA GLU A 87 8.99 -6.12 10.63
C GLU A 87 10.40 -5.65 10.98
N LYS A 88 11.37 -5.90 10.09
CA LYS A 88 12.74 -5.42 10.28
C LYS A 88 12.81 -3.89 10.41
N GLU A 89 12.07 -3.14 9.60
CA GLU A 89 11.98 -1.67 9.70
C GLU A 89 11.37 -1.21 11.02
N GLU A 90 10.42 -1.95 11.57
CA GLU A 90 9.84 -1.67 12.89
C GLU A 90 10.84 -1.90 14.02
N TYR A 91 11.61 -2.98 13.95
CA TYR A 91 12.65 -3.31 14.93
C TYR A 91 13.88 -2.42 14.85
N LEU A 92 14.14 -1.79 13.69
CA LEU A 92 15.25 -0.86 13.55
C LEU A 92 15.01 0.40 14.42
N PRO A 93 16.05 0.90 15.10
CA PRO A 93 15.92 2.08 15.95
C PRO A 93 15.48 3.29 15.10
N LYS A 94 14.24 3.74 15.33
CA LYS A 94 13.68 4.92 14.65
C LYS A 94 14.36 6.18 15.18
N LYS A 95 14.96 6.98 14.29
CA LYS A 95 15.54 8.28 14.67
C LYS A 95 14.44 9.15 15.29
N ARG A 96 14.74 9.81 16.41
CA ARG A 96 13.80 10.74 17.05
C ARG A 96 13.40 11.84 16.04
N LYS A 97 12.10 11.98 15.79
CA LYS A 97 11.60 13.09 14.96
C LYS A 97 11.76 14.38 15.76
N LYS A 98 12.51 15.35 15.20
CA LYS A 98 12.57 16.70 15.76
C LYS A 98 11.23 17.37 15.55
N VAL A 99 10.40 17.41 16.60
CA VAL A 99 9.15 18.17 16.57
C VAL A 99 9.53 19.65 16.62
N ILE A 100 9.35 20.35 15.50
CA ILE A 100 9.48 21.79 15.46
C ILE A 100 8.19 22.36 16.07
N TYR A 101 8.26 22.82 17.32
CA TYR A 101 7.14 23.47 17.97
C TYR A 101 6.88 24.82 17.28
N ASN A 102 5.81 24.89 16.49
CA ASN A 102 5.35 26.13 15.89
C ASN A 102 4.27 26.76 16.77
N ARG A 103 4.65 27.83 17.48
CA ARG A 103 3.77 28.60 18.39
C ARG A 103 2.52 29.16 17.69
N ASN A 104 2.55 29.35 16.37
CA ASN A 104 1.40 29.86 15.59
C ASN A 104 0.35 28.80 15.27
N THR A 105 0.57 27.52 15.57
CA THR A 105 -0.43 26.46 15.36
C THR A 105 -1.65 26.61 16.28
N GLU A 106 -1.46 27.18 17.47
CA GLU A 106 -2.55 27.56 18.38
C GLU A 106 -3.37 28.73 17.79
N PHE A 107 -2.70 29.70 17.16
CA PHE A 107 -3.33 30.82 16.46
C PHE A 107 -3.98 30.44 15.12
N ALA A 108 -3.54 29.37 14.46
CA ALA A 108 -4.13 28.88 13.22
C ALA A 108 -5.60 28.46 13.38
N LYS A 109 -6.07 28.24 14.62
CA LYS A 109 -7.47 27.92 14.93
C LYS A 109 -8.35 29.17 15.08
N VAL A 110 -7.79 30.37 15.12
CA VAL A 110 -8.56 31.63 15.28
C VAL A 110 -9.67 31.77 14.23
N PRO A 111 -9.45 31.50 12.93
CA PRO A 111 -10.52 31.56 11.93
C PRO A 111 -11.67 30.57 12.21
N ALA A 112 -11.34 29.36 12.70
CA ALA A 112 -12.34 28.35 13.05
C ALA A 112 -13.16 28.77 14.28
N ILE A 113 -12.51 29.37 15.29
CA ILE A 113 -13.16 29.91 16.49
C ILE A 113 -14.11 31.06 16.10
N LEU A 114 -13.66 31.98 15.24
CA LEU A 114 -14.49 33.08 14.75
C LEU A 114 -15.72 32.58 14.00
N LYS A 115 -15.54 31.59 13.11
CA LYS A 115 -16.63 30.97 12.36
C LYS A 115 -17.64 30.27 13.28
N ALA A 116 -17.18 29.52 14.27
CA ALA A 116 -18.04 28.87 15.25
C ALA A 116 -18.84 29.90 16.07
N ARG A 117 -18.20 30.99 16.51
CA ARG A 117 -18.87 32.08 17.23
C ARG A 117 -19.95 32.75 16.39
N GLU A 118 -19.70 32.96 15.09
CA GLU A 118 -20.69 33.51 14.18
C GLU A 118 -21.89 32.57 13.99
N GLN A 119 -21.64 31.27 13.82
CA GLN A 119 -22.69 30.25 13.71
C GLN A 119 -23.55 30.19 14.99
N MET A 120 -22.94 30.14 16.17
CA MET A 120 -23.65 30.17 17.44
C MET A 120 -24.49 31.43 17.62
N ARG A 121 -23.99 32.60 17.18
CA ARG A 121 -24.74 33.86 17.24
C ARG A 121 -25.98 33.84 16.36
N LYS A 122 -25.93 33.20 15.19
CA LYS A 122 -27.09 33.03 14.29
C LYS A 122 -28.16 32.11 14.89
N VAL A 123 -27.74 31.01 15.52
CA VAL A 123 -28.64 30.03 16.13
C VAL A 123 -29.28 30.57 17.42
N LEU A 124 -28.47 31.04 18.36
CA LEU A 124 -28.93 31.41 19.70
C LEU A 124 -29.57 32.80 19.75
N GLN A 125 -29.32 33.66 18.75
CA GLN A 125 -29.82 35.03 18.64
C GLN A 125 -29.80 35.78 19.99
N PRO A 126 -28.64 35.85 20.69
CA PRO A 126 -28.56 36.27 22.09
C PRO A 126 -29.09 37.69 22.34
N GLN A 127 -29.04 38.57 21.35
CA GLN A 127 -29.59 39.93 21.47
C GLN A 127 -31.13 39.94 21.48
N ARG A 128 -31.78 39.08 20.71
CA ARG A 128 -33.24 38.97 20.70
C ARG A 128 -33.76 38.31 21.98
N THR A 129 -33.09 37.25 22.43
CA THR A 129 -33.44 36.58 23.69
C THR A 129 -33.20 37.50 24.89
N SER A 130 -32.06 38.19 24.98
CA SER A 130 -31.82 39.16 26.07
C SER A 130 -32.80 40.33 26.06
N TYR A 131 -33.18 40.85 24.88
CA TYR A 131 -34.22 41.89 24.78
C TYR A 131 -35.59 41.41 25.26
N ARG A 132 -35.96 40.16 24.94
CA ARG A 132 -37.19 39.53 25.44
C ARG A 132 -37.15 39.36 26.96
N ILE A 133 -36.06 38.83 27.49
CA ILE A 133 -35.87 38.62 28.94
C ILE A 133 -36.00 39.94 29.71
N LYS A 134 -35.40 41.03 29.21
CA LYS A 134 -35.49 42.36 29.85
C LYS A 134 -36.91 42.93 29.94
N LYS A 135 -37.86 42.42 29.16
CA LYS A 135 -39.25 42.89 29.14
C LYS A 135 -40.21 41.99 29.91
N LEU A 136 -39.76 40.79 30.30
CA LEU A 136 -40.59 39.82 31.01
C LEU A 136 -40.52 40.08 32.51
N LYS A 137 -41.61 39.75 33.21
CA LYS A 137 -41.63 39.74 34.68
C LYS A 137 -40.92 38.48 35.21
N LEU A 138 -40.56 38.48 36.48
CA LEU A 138 -39.78 37.39 37.09
C LEU A 138 -40.50 36.04 36.97
N GLU A 139 -41.82 36.06 37.14
CA GLU A 139 -42.72 34.92 37.09
C GLU A 139 -42.72 34.26 35.70
N ASP A 140 -42.73 35.08 34.64
CA ASP A 140 -42.73 34.62 33.26
C ASP A 140 -41.39 33.96 32.86
N LEU A 141 -40.29 34.35 33.51
CA LEU A 141 -38.97 33.77 33.26
C LEU A 141 -38.87 32.32 33.78
N TYR A 142 -39.50 32.02 34.93
CA TYR A 142 -39.57 30.65 35.44
C TYR A 142 -40.40 29.76 34.50
N THR A 143 -41.55 30.23 34.05
CA THR A 143 -42.46 29.41 33.23
C THR A 143 -41.93 29.20 31.81
N GLN A 144 -41.41 30.25 31.16
CA GLN A 144 -41.06 30.20 29.74
C GLN A 144 -39.63 29.70 29.47
N PHE A 145 -38.68 29.94 30.39
CA PHE A 145 -37.28 29.57 30.21
C PHE A 145 -36.80 28.51 31.21
N HIS A 146 -37.64 28.10 32.16
CA HIS A 146 -37.33 27.06 33.16
C HIS A 146 -36.06 27.41 33.96
N LEU A 147 -35.84 28.70 34.20
CA LEU A 147 -34.68 29.22 34.89
C LEU A 147 -34.95 29.17 36.39
N ASN A 148 -34.22 28.33 37.12
CA ASN A 148 -34.20 28.37 38.59
C ASN A 148 -33.22 29.45 39.05
N ILE A 149 -33.74 30.66 39.26
CA ILE A 149 -32.97 31.78 39.81
C ILE A 149 -33.39 31.89 41.28
N HIS A 150 -32.48 31.65 42.22
CA HIS A 150 -32.68 31.84 43.66
C HIS A 150 -31.96 33.11 44.12
#